data_AF-A0A653DRG1-F1
#
_entry.id   AF-A0A653DRG1-F1
#
_cell.length_a   1.000
_cell.length_b   1.000
_cell.length_c   1.000
_cell.angle_alpha   90.00
_cell.angle_beta   90.00
_cell.angle_gamma   90.00
#
_symmetry.space_group_name_H-M   'P 1'
#
loop_
_entity.id
_entity.type
_entity.pdbx_description
1 polymer ?
#
loop_
_entity_poly.entity_id
_entity_poly.type
_entity_poly.pdbx_seq_one_letter_code
_entity_poly.pdbx_strand_id
1 'polypeptide(L)'
;MVYIVFGFLYLYEKRETLTLVDFNSVMFIHTTAVTNPMMVVSIFLNIKRLHAMMRQLESAAFQPKSQKEVSYVYKWKRSSYLIKKLFYIVNIFLVTTGTILAMLQGKTPPLASYVPPWIHSKVYFWFQSTAAIYNATMASIYVSVLTTLLIEAIIQVACLKERLHCTEDKNNLVECIKRHLEIIV
;
A
#
# COMPACT_ATOMS: atom_id res chain seq x y z
N MET A 1 8.54 16.56 4.11
CA MET A 1 9.39 17.07 5.21
C MET A 1 8.61 17.85 6.25
N VAL A 2 7.75 18.80 5.88
CA VAL A 2 7.00 19.66 6.84
C VAL A 2 6.20 18.86 7.90
N TYR A 3 5.55 17.76 7.53
CA TYR A 3 4.83 16.90 8.49
C TYR A 3 5.74 16.31 9.58
N ILE A 4 6.88 15.74 9.19
CA ILE A 4 7.86 15.17 10.13
C ILE A 4 8.35 16.26 11.10
N VAL A 5 8.59 17.48 10.61
CA VAL A 5 9.00 18.61 11.44
C VAL A 5 7.93 18.97 12.48
N PHE A 6 6.64 18.97 12.11
CA PHE A 6 5.56 19.23 13.06
C PHE A 6 5.34 18.11 14.08
N GLY A 7 5.66 16.85 13.72
CA GLY A 7 5.73 15.75 14.67
C GLY A 7 6.84 15.91 15.69
N PHE A 8 8.05 16.27 15.25
CA PHE A 8 9.17 16.52 16.16
C PHE A 8 8.93 17.73 17.07
N LEU A 9 8.34 18.81 16.54
CA LEU A 9 8.00 19.99 17.34
C LEU A 9 6.93 19.67 18.41
N TYR A 10 5.95 18.83 18.09
CA TYR A 10 4.98 18.33 19.06
C TYR A 10 5.65 17.57 20.19
N LEU A 11 6.58 16.67 19.85
CA LEU A 11 7.33 15.90 20.84
C LEU A 11 8.20 16.80 21.72
N TYR A 12 8.82 17.83 21.14
CA TYR A 12 9.61 18.81 21.87
C TYR A 12 8.78 19.62 22.87
N GLU A 13 7.55 20.00 22.48
CA GLU A 13 6.61 20.74 23.34
C GLU A 13 6.10 19.89 24.51
N LYS A 14 5.95 18.57 24.30
CA LYS A 14 5.44 17.61 25.30
C LYS A 14 6.52 16.81 26.02
N ARG A 15 7.80 17.18 25.88
CA ARG A 15 8.97 16.41 26.35
C ARG A 15 8.93 15.97 27.81
N GLU A 16 8.28 16.75 28.68
CA GLU A 16 8.24 16.51 30.13
C GLU A 16 7.21 15.44 30.54
N THR A 17 6.26 15.10 29.66
CA THR A 17 5.14 14.19 29.95
C THR A 17 5.03 13.03 28.96
N LEU A 18 6.02 12.86 28.06
CA LEU A 18 5.96 11.86 27.00
C LEU A 18 6.43 10.49 27.47
N THR A 19 5.68 9.46 27.08
CA THR A 19 6.14 8.07 27.15
C THR A 19 6.81 7.65 25.84
N LEU A 20 7.59 6.56 25.87
CA LEU A 20 8.16 5.96 24.66
C LEU A 20 7.08 5.53 23.65
N VAL A 21 5.91 5.13 24.16
CA VAL A 21 4.75 4.74 23.33
C VAL A 21 4.21 5.94 22.55
N ASP A 22 4.14 7.11 23.18
CA ASP A 22 3.71 8.34 22.53
C ASP A 22 4.70 8.78 21.46
N PHE A 23 6.00 8.70 21.75
CA PHE A 23 7.06 8.99 20.79
C PHE A 23 6.94 8.10 19.54
N ASN A 24 6.84 6.78 19.73
CA ASN A 24 6.72 5.83 18.64
C ASN A 24 5.45 6.07 17.81
N SER A 25 4.33 6.38 18.47
CA SER A 25 3.06 6.65 17.81
C SER A 25 3.14 7.89 16.92
N VAL A 26 3.72 8.99 17.43
CA VAL A 26 3.91 10.23 16.67
C VAL A 26 4.86 9.98 15.48
N MET A 27 6.01 9.35 15.73
CA MET A 27 6.98 9.06 14.66
C MET A 27 6.39 8.16 13.58
N PHE A 28 5.60 7.15 13.96
CA PHE A 28 4.93 6.27 13.01
C PHE A 28 3.92 7.02 12.12
N ILE A 29 3.06 7.86 12.73
CA ILE A 29 2.06 8.65 12.01
C ILE A 29 2.72 9.61 11.01
N HIS A 30 3.76 10.34 11.44
CA HIS A 30 4.40 11.32 10.56
C HIS A 30 5.29 10.67 9.49
N THR A 31 5.90 9.53 9.79
CA THR A 31 6.64 8.74 8.79
C THR A 31 5.69 8.20 7.73
N THR A 32 4.57 7.59 8.13
CA THR A 32 3.57 7.08 7.19
C THR A 32 2.95 8.19 6.34
N ALA A 33 2.72 9.38 6.91
CA ALA A 33 2.26 10.56 6.18
C ALA A 33 3.20 11.03 5.07
N VAL A 34 4.49 10.67 5.14
CA VAL A 34 5.48 10.98 4.10
C VAL A 34 5.68 9.79 3.15
N THR A 35 5.75 8.57 3.69
CA THR A 35 6.00 7.37 2.91
C THR A 35 4.86 7.05 1.94
N ASN A 36 3.58 7.16 2.35
CA ASN A 36 2.49 6.76 1.46
C ASN A 36 2.40 7.62 0.19
N PRO A 37 2.50 8.98 0.26
CA PRO A 37 2.61 9.79 -0.94
C PRO A 37 3.85 9.48 -1.79
N MET A 38 5.02 9.25 -1.16
CA MET A 38 6.25 8.88 -1.89
C MET A 38 6.10 7.57 -2.65
N MET A 39 5.44 6.57 -2.06
CA MET A 39 5.15 5.29 -2.72
C MET A 39 4.24 5.49 -3.94
N VAL A 40 3.22 6.32 -3.83
CA VAL A 40 2.33 6.62 -4.96
C VAL A 40 3.03 7.41 -6.04
N VAL A 41 3.86 8.41 -5.69
CA VAL A 41 4.71 9.11 -6.66
C VAL A 41 5.64 8.13 -7.39
N SER A 42 6.23 7.19 -6.66
CA SER A 42 7.09 6.15 -7.25
C SER A 42 6.32 5.26 -8.23
N ILE A 43 5.06 4.91 -7.92
CA ILE A 43 4.16 4.21 -8.84
C ILE A 43 3.90 5.06 -10.09
N PHE A 44 3.58 6.34 -9.95
CA PHE A 44 3.33 7.23 -11.08
C PHE A 44 4.55 7.38 -11.98
N LEU A 45 5.74 7.57 -11.40
CA LEU A 45 6.99 7.66 -12.16
C LEU A 45 7.30 6.37 -12.93
N ASN A 46 6.89 5.21 -12.40
CA ASN A 46 7.11 3.90 -13.01
C ASN A 46 5.88 3.32 -13.72
N ILE A 47 4.82 4.12 -13.95
CA ILE A 47 3.52 3.61 -14.40
C ILE A 47 3.61 2.88 -15.75
N LYS A 48 4.46 3.36 -16.67
CA LYS A 48 4.68 2.70 -17.97
C LYS A 48 5.29 1.32 -17.81
N ARG A 49 6.28 1.17 -16.92
CA ARG A 49 6.93 -0.12 -16.62
C ARG A 49 5.98 -1.07 -15.91
N LEU A 50 5.20 -0.56 -14.95
CA LEU A 50 4.16 -1.32 -14.26
C LEU A 50 3.07 -1.82 -15.22
N HIS A 51 2.65 -0.99 -16.17
CA HIS A 51 1.68 -1.37 -17.18
C HIS A 51 2.22 -2.44 -18.13
N ALA A 52 3.48 -2.31 -18.54
CA ALA A 52 4.16 -3.33 -19.34
C ALA A 52 4.27 -4.66 -18.57
N MET A 53 4.65 -4.61 -17.28
CA MET A 53 4.69 -5.78 -16.41
C MET A 53 3.30 -6.41 -16.27
N MET A 54 2.25 -5.62 -15.99
CA MET A 54 0.87 -6.14 -15.95
C MET A 54 0.45 -6.80 -17.25
N ARG A 55 0.76 -6.21 -18.41
CA ARG A 55 0.46 -6.82 -19.72
C ARG A 55 1.21 -8.13 -19.95
N GLN A 56 2.46 -8.22 -19.52
CA GLN A 56 3.19 -9.49 -19.52
C GLN A 56 2.56 -10.50 -18.57
N LEU A 57 2.13 -10.03 -17.38
CA LEU A 57 1.46 -10.82 -16.36
C LEU A 57 0.15 -11.46 -16.90
N GLU A 58 -0.61 -10.68 -17.67
CA GLU A 58 -1.90 -11.09 -18.24
C GLU A 58 -1.80 -11.71 -19.65
N SER A 59 -0.58 -11.86 -20.18
CA SER A 59 -0.37 -12.31 -21.55
C SER A 59 -1.00 -13.68 -21.81
N ALA A 60 -1.36 -13.94 -23.07
CA ALA A 60 -1.98 -15.19 -23.51
C ALA A 60 -1.19 -16.45 -23.10
N ALA A 61 0.12 -16.29 -22.90
CA ALA A 61 1.00 -17.33 -22.39
C ALA A 61 0.61 -17.79 -20.97
N PHE A 62 -0.03 -16.97 -20.13
CA PHE A 62 -0.39 -17.32 -18.75
C PHE A 62 -1.89 -17.35 -18.49
N GLN A 63 -2.69 -17.25 -19.55
CA GLN A 63 -4.13 -17.46 -19.46
C GLN A 63 -4.43 -18.92 -19.06
N PRO A 64 -5.43 -19.14 -18.20
CA PRO A 64 -5.83 -20.48 -17.79
C PRO A 64 -6.38 -21.25 -19.00
N LYS A 65 -5.86 -22.46 -19.23
CA LYS A 65 -6.23 -23.36 -20.32
C LYS A 65 -7.17 -24.48 -19.87
N SER A 66 -7.26 -24.73 -18.57
CA SER A 66 -8.12 -25.76 -17.99
C SER A 66 -9.17 -25.16 -17.06
N GLN A 67 -10.30 -25.84 -16.87
CA GLN A 67 -11.34 -25.41 -15.93
C GLN A 67 -10.84 -25.37 -14.47
N LYS A 68 -9.85 -26.20 -14.13
CA LYS A 68 -9.18 -26.18 -12.82
C LYS A 68 -8.34 -24.92 -12.65
N GLU A 69 -7.55 -24.54 -13.65
CA GLU A 69 -6.77 -23.30 -13.65
C GLU A 69 -7.69 -22.07 -13.59
N VAL A 70 -8.82 -22.06 -14.32
CA VAL A 70 -9.82 -20.99 -14.27
C VAL A 70 -10.38 -20.83 -12.84
N SER A 71 -10.75 -21.93 -12.19
CA SER A 71 -11.26 -21.89 -10.80
C SER A 71 -10.20 -21.37 -9.82
N TYR A 72 -8.94 -21.77 -9.99
CA TYR A 72 -7.82 -21.32 -9.16
C TYR A 72 -7.58 -19.81 -9.32
N VAL A 73 -7.47 -19.32 -10.55
CA VAL A 73 -7.33 -17.89 -10.88
C VAL A 73 -8.47 -17.10 -10.27
N TYR A 74 -9.71 -17.57 -10.45
CA TYR A 74 -10.90 -16.90 -9.90
C TYR A 74 -10.83 -16.79 -8.38
N LYS A 75 -10.45 -17.86 -7.67
CA LYS A 75 -10.29 -17.84 -6.20
C LYS A 75 -9.26 -16.79 -5.77
N TRP A 76 -8.11 -16.72 -6.41
CA TRP A 76 -7.07 -15.74 -6.08
C TRP A 76 -7.48 -14.30 -6.38
N LYS A 77 -8.10 -14.05 -7.54
CA LYS A 77 -8.63 -12.71 -7.87
C LYS A 77 -9.73 -12.29 -6.89
N ARG A 78 -10.61 -13.22 -6.47
CA ARG A 78 -11.61 -12.97 -5.43
C ARG A 78 -10.98 -12.65 -4.08
N SER A 79 -9.94 -13.40 -3.67
CA SER A 79 -9.18 -13.10 -2.44
C SER A 79 -8.51 -11.73 -2.49
N SER A 80 -7.89 -11.38 -3.62
CA SER A 80 -7.31 -10.05 -3.85
C SER A 80 -8.35 -8.94 -3.67
N TYR A 81 -9.53 -9.10 -4.25
CA TYR A 81 -10.63 -8.15 -4.10
C TYR A 81 -11.08 -8.02 -2.64
N LEU A 82 -11.21 -9.13 -1.91
CA LEU A 82 -11.57 -9.11 -0.49
C LEU A 82 -10.52 -8.41 0.37
N ILE A 83 -9.24 -8.70 0.17
CA ILE A 83 -8.12 -8.06 0.90
C ILE A 83 -8.16 -6.55 0.68
N LYS A 84 -8.25 -6.11 -0.59
CA LYS A 84 -8.34 -4.67 -0.93
C LYS A 84 -9.56 -4.04 -0.29
N LYS A 85 -10.73 -4.65 -0.42
CA LYS A 85 -11.99 -4.12 0.14
C LYS A 85 -11.91 -3.98 1.66
N LEU A 86 -11.40 -4.99 2.37
CA LEU A 86 -11.18 -4.92 3.82
C LEU A 86 -10.23 -3.79 4.19
N PHE A 87 -9.11 -3.66 3.47
CA PHE A 87 -8.14 -2.60 3.70
C PHE A 87 -8.75 -1.20 3.50
N TYR A 88 -9.52 -0.99 2.43
CA TYR A 88 -10.24 0.27 2.19
C TYR A 88 -11.23 0.58 3.31
N ILE A 89 -12.06 -0.39 3.72
CA ILE A 89 -13.06 -0.19 4.77
C ILE A 89 -12.40 0.16 6.11
N VAL A 90 -11.35 -0.57 6.48
CA VAL A 90 -10.61 -0.33 7.73
C VAL A 90 -9.96 1.05 7.72
N ASN A 91 -9.32 1.46 6.62
CA ASN A 91 -8.73 2.80 6.53
C ASN A 91 -9.78 3.90 6.61
N ILE A 92 -10.91 3.77 5.91
CA ILE A 92 -12.00 4.73 6.00
C ILE A 92 -12.48 4.83 7.44
N PHE A 93 -12.79 3.69 8.07
CA PHE A 93 -13.28 3.63 9.44
C PHE A 93 -12.31 4.26 10.45
N LEU A 94 -11.00 4.00 10.32
CA LEU A 94 -9.99 4.56 11.23
C LEU A 94 -9.90 6.08 11.10
N VAL A 95 -9.90 6.61 9.87
CA VAL A 95 -9.78 8.05 9.63
C VAL A 95 -11.04 8.80 10.06
N THR A 96 -12.24 8.28 9.78
CA THR A 96 -13.48 8.92 10.24
C THR A 96 -13.65 8.83 11.75
N THR A 97 -13.49 7.63 12.33
CA THR A 97 -13.66 7.43 13.78
C THR A 97 -12.63 8.24 14.57
N GLY A 98 -11.37 8.27 14.13
CA GLY A 98 -10.34 9.09 14.77
C GLY A 98 -10.66 10.58 14.77
N THR A 99 -11.16 11.10 13.63
CA THR A 99 -11.56 12.51 13.51
C THR A 99 -12.77 12.82 14.39
N ILE A 100 -13.79 11.96 14.40
CA ILE A 100 -15.00 12.13 15.22
C ILE A 100 -14.64 12.09 16.71
N LEU A 101 -13.82 11.13 17.14
CA LEU A 101 -13.37 11.03 18.54
C LEU A 101 -12.58 12.27 18.97
N ALA A 102 -11.72 12.81 18.10
CA ALA A 102 -10.99 14.04 18.39
C ALA A 102 -11.93 15.24 18.58
N MET A 103 -12.99 15.35 17.76
CA MET A 103 -14.03 16.38 17.93
C MET A 103 -14.77 16.22 19.26
N LEU A 104 -15.19 14.99 19.60
CA LEU A 104 -15.93 14.71 20.84
C LEU A 104 -15.09 14.99 22.09
N GLN A 105 -13.78 14.81 22.01
CA GLN A 105 -12.85 15.09 23.11
C GLN A 105 -12.41 16.56 23.18
N GLY A 106 -12.90 17.42 22.29
CA GLY A 106 -12.49 18.83 22.23
C GLY A 106 -11.01 19.04 21.87
N LYS A 107 -10.36 18.07 21.22
CA LYS A 107 -8.96 18.16 20.84
C LYS A 107 -8.76 19.14 19.68
N THR A 108 -7.70 19.94 19.76
CA THR A 108 -7.39 21.00 18.80
C THR A 108 -6.84 20.47 17.47
N PRO A 109 -5.94 19.46 17.45
CA PRO A 109 -5.67 18.66 16.26
C PRO A 109 -6.14 17.20 16.39
N PRO A 110 -6.66 16.58 15.31
CA PRO A 110 -7.05 15.16 15.29
C PRO A 110 -5.84 14.21 15.36
N LEU A 111 -4.64 14.68 14.98
CA LEU A 111 -3.38 13.96 15.10
C LEU A 111 -2.43 14.70 16.04
N ALA A 112 -1.55 13.95 16.71
CA ALA A 112 -0.50 14.50 17.55
C ALA A 112 0.53 15.26 16.71
N SER A 113 0.39 16.60 16.69
CA SER A 113 1.19 17.47 15.85
C SER A 113 1.17 18.89 16.41
N TYR A 114 2.27 19.61 16.21
CA TYR A 114 2.41 21.01 16.59
C TYR A 114 1.38 21.86 15.83
N VAL A 115 0.74 22.81 16.52
CA VAL A 115 -0.18 23.79 15.92
C VAL A 115 0.56 25.13 15.84
N PRO A 116 0.92 25.62 14.64
CA PRO A 116 1.61 26.91 14.54
C PRO A 116 0.73 28.05 15.09
N PRO A 117 1.29 28.98 15.88
CA PRO A 117 0.53 30.02 16.57
C PRO A 117 -0.17 31.01 15.63
N TRP A 118 0.28 31.11 14.37
CA TRP A 118 -0.33 31.94 13.33
C TRP A 118 -1.51 31.27 12.61
N ILE A 119 -1.83 30.00 12.90
CA ILE A 119 -2.96 29.28 12.27
C ILE A 119 -4.09 29.10 13.29
N HIS A 120 -5.30 29.48 12.89
CA HIS A 120 -6.49 29.25 13.70
C HIS A 120 -6.74 27.75 13.88
N SER A 121 -6.94 27.29 15.13
CA SER A 121 -7.05 25.86 15.48
C SER A 121 -8.09 25.09 14.66
N LYS A 122 -9.28 25.66 14.46
CA LYS A 122 -10.33 25.08 13.60
C LYS A 122 -9.88 24.84 12.15
N VAL A 123 -9.13 25.79 11.56
CA VAL A 123 -8.62 25.65 10.18
C VAL A 123 -7.58 24.53 10.14
N TYR A 124 -6.71 24.49 11.13
CA TYR A 124 -5.68 23.46 11.25
C TYR A 124 -6.26 22.06 11.47
N PHE A 125 -7.34 21.97 12.26
CA PHE A 125 -8.10 20.73 12.46
C PHE A 125 -8.59 20.17 11.12
N TRP A 126 -9.30 20.97 10.33
CA TRP A 126 -9.84 20.54 9.04
C TRP A 126 -8.72 20.18 8.05
N PHE A 127 -7.65 20.97 8.00
CA PHE A 127 -6.48 20.66 7.19
C PHE A 127 -5.88 19.29 7.54
N GLN A 128 -5.70 18.99 8.84
CA GLN A 128 -5.20 17.68 9.25
C GLN A 128 -6.17 16.54 8.95
N SER A 129 -7.48 16.73 9.13
CA SER A 129 -8.47 15.72 8.77
C SER A 129 -8.43 15.41 7.28
N THR A 130 -8.39 16.43 6.42
CA THR A 130 -8.26 16.25 4.97
C THR A 130 -6.96 15.55 4.60
N ALA A 131 -5.84 15.94 5.22
CA ALA A 131 -4.55 15.31 4.99
C ALA A 131 -4.50 13.84 5.44
N ALA A 132 -5.16 13.51 6.56
CA ALA A 132 -5.28 12.13 7.04
C ALA A 132 -6.08 11.27 6.06
N ILE A 133 -7.19 11.79 5.52
CA ILE A 133 -7.97 11.11 4.47
C ILE A 133 -7.09 10.89 3.24
N TYR A 134 -6.43 11.95 2.77
CA TYR A 134 -5.55 11.86 1.59
C TYR A 134 -4.44 10.83 1.78
N ASN A 135 -3.80 10.81 2.95
CA ASN A 135 -2.76 9.86 3.29
C ASN A 135 -3.27 8.40 3.28
N ALA A 136 -4.45 8.16 3.86
CA ALA A 136 -5.08 6.84 3.86
C ALA A 136 -5.52 6.40 2.45
N THR A 137 -5.96 7.34 1.60
CA THR A 137 -6.23 7.08 0.19
C THR A 137 -4.95 6.66 -0.54
N MET A 138 -3.85 7.40 -0.35
CA MET A 138 -2.55 7.05 -0.95
C MET A 138 -2.06 5.68 -0.49
N ALA A 139 -2.24 5.37 0.80
CA ALA A 139 -1.94 4.06 1.33
C ALA A 139 -2.71 2.95 0.60
N SER A 140 -4.01 3.16 0.45
CA SER A 140 -4.90 2.20 -0.19
C SER A 140 -4.59 2.01 -1.67
N ILE A 141 -4.17 3.07 -2.38
CA ILE A 141 -3.74 2.98 -3.78
C ILE A 141 -2.49 2.10 -3.90
N TYR A 142 -1.42 2.40 -3.17
CA TYR A 142 -0.18 1.63 -3.35
C TYR A 142 -0.32 0.18 -2.89
N VAL A 143 -1.03 -0.08 -1.78
CA VAL A 143 -1.30 -1.44 -1.30
C VAL A 143 -2.14 -2.20 -2.33
N SER A 144 -3.12 -1.56 -2.95
CA SER A 144 -3.94 -2.19 -3.98
C SER A 144 -3.11 -2.55 -5.22
N VAL A 145 -2.24 -1.66 -5.68
CA VAL A 145 -1.33 -1.94 -6.81
C VAL A 145 -0.41 -3.11 -6.47
N LEU A 146 0.25 -3.07 -5.32
CA LEU A 146 1.16 -4.12 -4.89
C LEU A 146 0.46 -5.49 -4.75
N THR A 147 -0.70 -5.51 -4.10
CA THR A 147 -1.51 -6.73 -3.94
C THR A 147 -1.95 -7.29 -5.28
N THR A 148 -2.25 -6.44 -6.27
CA THR A 148 -2.60 -6.89 -7.62
C THR A 148 -1.42 -7.58 -8.28
N LEU A 149 -0.25 -6.94 -8.28
CA LEU A 149 0.96 -7.47 -8.91
C LEU A 149 1.38 -8.79 -8.29
N LEU A 150 1.36 -8.90 -6.95
CA LEU A 150 1.70 -10.13 -6.23
C LEU A 150 0.75 -11.28 -6.58
N ILE A 151 -0.56 -11.00 -6.66
CA ILE A 151 -1.56 -12.03 -6.99
C ILE A 151 -1.41 -12.49 -8.43
N GLU A 152 -1.21 -11.58 -9.38
CA GLU A 152 -0.96 -11.96 -10.77
C GLU A 152 0.34 -12.76 -10.90
N ALA A 153 1.41 -12.39 -10.19
CA ALA A 153 2.65 -13.18 -10.16
C ALA A 153 2.44 -14.59 -9.57
N ILE A 154 1.65 -14.73 -8.49
CA ILE A 154 1.31 -16.04 -7.91
C ILE A 154 0.55 -16.90 -8.93
N ILE A 155 -0.43 -16.31 -9.63
CA ILE A 155 -1.20 -17.00 -10.66
C ILE A 155 -0.27 -17.51 -11.77
N GLN A 156 0.65 -16.67 -12.25
CA GLN A 156 1.60 -17.08 -13.27
C GLN A 156 2.51 -18.23 -12.85
N VAL A 157 3.07 -18.14 -11.63
CA VAL A 157 3.94 -19.21 -11.09
C VAL A 157 3.16 -20.51 -10.95
N ALA A 158 1.90 -20.44 -10.52
CA ALA A 158 1.04 -21.62 -10.42
C ALA A 158 0.73 -22.25 -11.79
N CYS A 159 0.34 -21.43 -12.78
CA CYS A 159 0.10 -21.90 -14.15
C CYS A 159 1.37 -22.47 -14.79
N LEU A 160 2.53 -21.85 -14.56
CA LEU A 160 3.81 -22.36 -15.03
C LEU A 160 4.14 -23.72 -14.41
N LYS A 161 3.94 -23.86 -13.09
CA LYS A 161 4.16 -25.12 -12.36
C LYS A 161 3.26 -26.24 -12.89
N GLU A 162 1.99 -25.96 -13.14
CA GLU A 162 1.03 -26.96 -13.64
C GLU A 162 1.42 -27.44 -15.05
N ARG A 163 1.80 -26.51 -15.93
CA ARG A 163 2.28 -26.85 -17.28
C ARG A 163 3.59 -27.61 -17.27
N LEU A 164 4.49 -27.28 -16.35
CA LEU A 164 5.74 -28.01 -16.13
C LEU A 164 5.53 -29.43 -15.64
N HIS A 165 4.47 -29.65 -14.86
CA HIS A 165 4.13 -30.98 -14.40
C HIS A 165 3.50 -31.84 -15.52
N CYS A 166 2.83 -31.21 -16.48
CA CYS A 166 2.26 -31.89 -17.65
C CYS A 166 3.25 -32.09 -18.81
N THR A 167 4.33 -31.31 -18.85
CA THR A 167 5.38 -31.45 -19.86
C THR A 167 6.47 -32.33 -19.27
N GLU A 168 6.63 -33.55 -19.78
CA GLU A 168 7.62 -34.56 -19.34
C GLU A 168 9.10 -34.15 -19.55
N ASP A 169 9.37 -32.85 -19.71
CA ASP A 169 10.59 -32.32 -20.30
C ASP A 169 11.20 -31.23 -19.40
N LYS A 170 11.54 -31.64 -18.17
CA LYS A 170 12.21 -30.79 -17.16
C LYS A 170 13.49 -30.13 -17.69
N ASN A 171 14.17 -30.76 -18.64
CA ASN A 171 15.46 -30.28 -19.16
C ASN A 171 15.30 -29.03 -20.05
N ASN A 172 14.29 -29.02 -20.93
CA ASN A 172 14.03 -27.88 -21.81
C ASN A 172 13.63 -26.60 -21.05
N LEU A 173 12.95 -26.74 -19.91
CA LEU A 173 12.58 -25.57 -19.11
C LEU A 173 13.72 -25.03 -18.24
N VAL A 174 14.59 -25.90 -17.71
CA VAL A 174 15.83 -25.47 -17.03
C VAL A 174 16.72 -24.69 -17.99
N GLU A 175 16.80 -25.11 -19.25
CA GLU A 175 17.56 -24.42 -20.30
C GLU A 175 16.94 -23.06 -20.68
N CYS A 176 15.61 -22.99 -20.74
CA CYS A 176 14.90 -21.72 -21.00
C CYS A 176 15.05 -20.71 -19.84
N ILE A 177 14.99 -21.18 -18.58
CA ILE A 177 15.26 -20.36 -17.39
C ILE A 177 16.72 -19.88 -17.37
N LYS A 178 17.69 -20.75 -17.68
CA LYS A 178 19.10 -20.35 -17.80
C LYS A 178 19.30 -19.26 -18.84
N ARG A 179 18.69 -19.39 -20.02
CA ARG A 179 18.72 -18.35 -21.07
C ARG A 179 18.10 -17.03 -20.63
N HIS A 180 16.99 -17.05 -19.89
CA HIS A 180 16.40 -15.81 -19.38
C HIS A 180 17.24 -15.18 -18.27
N LEU A 181 17.92 -15.97 -17.44
CA LEU A 181 18.88 -15.47 -16.45
C LEU A 181 20.11 -14.81 -17.10
N GLU A 182 20.62 -15.36 -18.21
CA GLU A 182 21.74 -14.76 -18.98
C GLU A 182 21.37 -13.44 -19.67
N ILE A 183 20.08 -13.18 -19.94
CA ILE A 183 19.61 -11.92 -20.54
C ILE A 183 19.40 -10.83 -19.47
N ILE A 184 19.28 -11.22 -18.20
CA ILE A 184 19.02 -10.32 -17.07
C ILE A 184 20.31 -9.90 -16.35
N VAL A 185 21.42 -10.62 -16.55
CA VAL A 185 22.78 -10.25 -16.12
C VAL A 185 23.47 -9.47 -17.24
#